data_AF-A0A178DUX5-F1
#
_entry.id   AF-A0A178DUX5-F1
#
_cell.length_a   1.000
_cell.length_b   1.000
_cell.length_c   1.000
_cell.angle_alpha   90.00
_cell.angle_beta   90.00
_cell.angle_gamma   90.00
#
_symmetry.space_group_name_H-M   'P 1'
#
loop_
_entity.id
_entity.type
_entity.pdbx_description
1 polymer ?
#
loop_
_entity_poly.entity_id
_entity_poly.type
_entity_poly.pdbx_seq_one_letter_code
_entity_poly.pdbx_strand_id
1 'polypeptide(L)'
;MGPQGYDPSYYYHDYSTAQIWIGRTQQTVGWVVDADLYRKIWGELDRGCPDNSNDHWGGQDRGLCRNPRGLGFDTKCLINYPFGHGDCYTRIHDVWGEWETDQIRKLLIGAIAGTLEALTVNQSLIGKSNCFQLGGQKACNVGDIVRVNLPPSGNNIFNHMHIRLENRYSSFSDFYCCRTRKPVDLAIDKLGDEMTTVFPSWWNRKFTRDTRCIIDGWKSCEEINET
;
A
#
# COMPACT_ATOMS: atom_id res chain seq x y z
N MET A 1 2.62 -10.10 -24.82
CA MET A 1 1.48 -10.48 -23.95
C MET A 1 1.77 -11.89 -23.44
N GLY A 2 2.27 -12.04 -22.22
CA GLY A 2 2.43 -13.36 -21.60
C GLY A 2 1.06 -13.98 -21.32
N PRO A 3 0.96 -15.31 -21.13
CA PRO A 3 -0.30 -15.94 -20.74
C PRO A 3 -0.85 -15.24 -19.49
N GLN A 4 -2.15 -14.90 -19.50
CA GLN A 4 -2.87 -14.36 -18.35
C GLN A 4 -2.92 -15.43 -17.25
N GLY A 5 -1.82 -15.59 -16.52
CA GLY A 5 -1.71 -16.49 -15.38
C GLY A 5 -2.48 -15.94 -14.19
N TYR A 6 -2.97 -16.85 -13.35
CA TYR A 6 -3.54 -16.55 -12.04
C TYR A 6 -2.64 -15.57 -11.26
N ASP A 7 -3.25 -14.52 -10.71
CA ASP A 7 -2.61 -13.54 -9.85
C ASP A 7 -2.93 -13.85 -8.38
N PRO A 8 -2.02 -14.48 -7.63
CA PRO A 8 -2.22 -14.83 -6.23
C PRO A 8 -2.36 -13.61 -5.33
N SER A 9 -1.89 -12.43 -5.72
CA SER A 9 -1.92 -11.26 -4.82
C SER A 9 -3.30 -10.66 -4.64
N TYR A 10 -4.29 -11.07 -5.45
CA TYR A 10 -5.69 -10.71 -5.24
C TYR A 10 -6.39 -11.48 -4.13
N TYR A 11 -5.80 -12.59 -3.67
CA TYR A 11 -6.46 -13.48 -2.71
C TYR A 11 -5.58 -13.71 -1.49
N TYR A 12 -6.24 -13.96 -0.38
CA TYR A 12 -5.58 -14.40 0.83
C TYR A 12 -5.13 -15.86 0.71
N HIS A 13 -3.93 -16.15 1.17
CA HIS A 13 -3.39 -17.51 1.31
C HIS A 13 -3.16 -17.83 2.79
N ASP A 14 -3.42 -19.04 3.23
CA ASP A 14 -3.52 -19.42 4.65
C ASP A 14 -2.19 -19.55 5.43
N TYR A 15 -1.10 -18.97 4.92
CA TYR A 15 0.24 -19.12 5.50
C TYR A 15 0.71 -17.91 6.35
N SER A 16 0.00 -16.77 6.34
CA SER A 16 0.34 -15.61 7.19
C SER A 16 -0.89 -14.81 7.61
N THR A 17 -0.83 -14.08 8.72
CA THR A 17 -1.94 -13.22 9.20
C THR A 17 -2.11 -11.95 8.35
N ALA A 18 -1.04 -11.41 7.79
CA ALA A 18 -1.11 -10.31 6.84
C ALA A 18 -0.29 -10.62 5.58
N GLN A 19 -0.82 -10.28 4.42
CA GLN A 19 -0.15 -10.46 3.13
C GLN A 19 -0.13 -9.14 2.40
N ILE A 20 1.07 -8.65 2.12
CA ILE A 20 1.31 -7.34 1.53
C ILE A 20 2.02 -7.56 0.20
N TRP A 21 1.45 -7.03 -0.87
CA TRP A 21 2.02 -7.10 -2.21
C TRP A 21 2.22 -5.71 -2.76
N ILE A 22 3.43 -5.43 -3.22
CA ILE A 22 3.83 -4.10 -3.68
C ILE A 22 4.20 -4.17 -5.16
N GLY A 23 3.57 -3.34 -5.98
CA GLY A 23 3.86 -3.21 -7.40
C GLY A 23 5.24 -2.61 -7.65
N ARG A 24 5.89 -3.02 -8.76
CA ARG A 24 7.23 -2.51 -9.10
C ARG A 24 7.21 -1.21 -9.90
N THR A 25 6.07 -0.83 -10.48
CA THR A 25 6.02 0.37 -11.31
C THR A 25 6.12 1.56 -10.38
N GLN A 26 7.12 2.39 -10.58
CA GLN A 26 7.34 3.51 -9.69
C GLN A 26 6.26 4.58 -9.84
N GLN A 27 5.82 5.14 -8.71
CA GLN A 27 4.93 6.29 -8.64
C GLN A 27 5.52 7.32 -7.70
N THR A 28 5.60 8.55 -8.16
CA THR A 28 6.11 9.66 -7.34
C THR A 28 5.05 10.11 -6.35
N VAL A 29 5.39 10.12 -5.07
CA VAL A 29 4.59 10.75 -4.00
C VAL A 29 5.06 12.17 -3.68
N GLY A 30 6.16 12.59 -4.32
CA GLY A 30 6.70 13.94 -4.20
C GLY A 30 7.16 14.22 -2.78
N TRP A 31 6.87 15.42 -2.27
CA TRP A 31 7.20 15.83 -0.90
C TRP A 31 6.30 15.22 0.18
N VAL A 32 5.21 14.55 -0.20
CA VAL A 32 4.35 13.84 0.75
C VAL A 32 4.98 12.49 1.07
N VAL A 33 5.76 12.47 2.15
CA VAL A 33 6.61 11.34 2.58
C VAL A 33 6.44 11.11 4.09
N ASP A 34 7.00 10.01 4.61
CA ASP A 34 6.97 9.67 6.03
C ASP A 34 5.53 9.69 6.60
N ALA A 35 5.36 10.22 7.81
CA ALA A 35 4.07 10.31 8.49
C ALA A 35 3.04 11.18 7.72
N ASP A 36 3.48 12.10 6.86
CA ASP A 36 2.57 12.89 6.03
C ASP A 36 1.91 12.00 4.97
N LEU A 37 2.68 11.07 4.38
CA LEU A 37 2.15 10.08 3.46
C LEU A 37 1.17 9.13 4.15
N TYR A 38 1.50 8.65 5.34
CA TYR A 38 0.57 7.85 6.15
C TYR A 38 -0.77 8.57 6.32
N ARG A 39 -0.74 9.82 6.80
CA ARG A 39 -1.95 10.60 7.11
C ARG A 39 -2.78 10.89 5.86
N LYS A 40 -2.14 11.20 4.73
CA LYS A 40 -2.83 11.43 3.45
C LYS A 40 -3.50 10.16 2.94
N ILE A 41 -2.78 9.04 2.90
CA ILE A 41 -3.34 7.76 2.43
C ILE A 41 -4.48 7.30 3.34
N TRP A 42 -4.27 7.34 4.66
CA TRP A 42 -5.32 7.01 5.63
C TRP A 42 -6.56 7.87 5.41
N GLY A 43 -6.40 9.19 5.38
CA GLY A 43 -7.53 10.12 5.24
C GLY A 43 -8.29 9.96 3.94
N GLU A 44 -7.59 9.74 2.81
CA GLU A 44 -8.21 9.52 1.51
C GLU A 44 -8.99 8.20 1.46
N LEU A 45 -8.43 7.12 1.99
CA LEU A 45 -9.09 5.82 2.02
C LEU A 45 -10.24 5.78 3.02
N ASP A 46 -10.08 6.36 4.22
CA ASP A 46 -11.16 6.42 5.22
C ASP A 46 -12.35 7.25 4.70
N ARG A 47 -12.07 8.34 3.97
CA ARG A 47 -13.08 9.15 3.29
C ARG A 47 -13.74 8.42 2.12
N GLY A 48 -12.97 7.69 1.32
CA GLY A 48 -13.45 7.03 0.10
C GLY A 48 -14.12 5.68 0.34
N CYS A 49 -13.78 5.02 1.44
CA CYS A 49 -14.21 3.69 1.82
C CYS A 49 -14.83 3.77 3.23
N PRO A 50 -16.09 4.26 3.34
CA PRO A 50 -16.76 4.46 4.63
C PRO A 50 -17.04 3.12 5.34
N ASP A 51 -17.45 3.18 6.59
CA ASP A 51 -17.77 1.99 7.38
C ASP A 51 -19.01 1.23 6.87
N ASN A 52 -19.26 0.05 7.45
CA ASN A 52 -20.41 -0.80 7.12
C ASN A 52 -21.71 -0.32 7.78
N SER A 53 -21.80 0.94 8.22
CA SER A 53 -23.05 1.48 8.74
C SER A 53 -24.09 1.44 7.61
N ASN A 54 -25.27 0.90 7.92
CA ASN A 54 -26.22 0.32 6.98
C ASN A 54 -26.83 1.27 5.92
N ASP A 55 -26.43 2.54 5.87
CA ASP A 55 -27.19 3.59 5.21
C ASP A 55 -26.50 4.21 3.99
N HIS A 56 -25.23 3.92 3.71
CA HIS A 56 -24.50 4.62 2.65
C HIS A 56 -24.61 4.02 1.24
N TRP A 57 -24.95 2.73 1.09
CA TRP A 57 -24.85 2.02 -0.20
C TRP A 57 -26.04 1.11 -0.55
N GLY A 58 -27.25 1.46 -0.10
CA GLY A 58 -28.48 0.78 -0.55
C GLY A 58 -28.58 -0.71 -0.17
N GLY A 59 -27.83 -1.16 0.84
CA GLY A 59 -27.94 -2.49 1.44
C GLY A 59 -27.32 -3.66 0.65
N GLN A 60 -26.86 -3.48 -0.59
CA GLN A 60 -26.26 -4.56 -1.39
C GLN A 60 -24.73 -4.65 -1.32
N ASP A 61 -24.04 -3.57 -0.94
CA ASP A 61 -22.57 -3.50 -0.92
C ASP A 61 -22.01 -3.29 0.49
N ARG A 62 -22.55 -3.99 1.50
CA ARG A 62 -21.98 -3.91 2.85
C ARG A 62 -20.55 -4.45 2.83
N GLY A 63 -19.59 -3.64 3.25
CA GLY A 63 -18.20 -4.07 3.30
C GLY A 63 -17.46 -3.99 1.99
N LEU A 64 -17.95 -3.28 0.97
CA LEU A 64 -17.27 -3.15 -0.32
C LEU A 64 -16.87 -1.71 -0.62
N CYS A 65 -15.63 -1.51 -1.10
CA CYS A 65 -15.15 -0.25 -1.67
C CYS A 65 -14.66 -0.47 -3.09
N ARG A 66 -15.28 0.18 -4.07
CA ARG A 66 -14.91 0.05 -5.49
C ARG A 66 -14.75 1.40 -6.15
N ASN A 67 -13.51 1.73 -6.48
CA ASN A 67 -13.10 2.91 -7.26
C ASN A 67 -13.81 4.22 -6.86
N PRO A 68 -13.71 4.63 -5.57
CA PRO A 68 -14.17 5.94 -5.13
C PRO A 68 -13.50 7.04 -5.96
N ARG A 69 -14.30 8.02 -6.39
CA ARG A 69 -13.81 9.10 -7.26
C ARG A 69 -13.06 10.16 -6.45
N GLY A 70 -12.04 10.73 -7.08
CA GLY A 70 -11.33 11.89 -6.55
C GLY A 70 -10.55 11.59 -5.27
N LEU A 71 -10.01 10.38 -5.14
CA LEU A 71 -9.03 10.07 -4.10
C LEU A 71 -7.62 10.44 -4.55
N GLY A 72 -6.88 11.07 -3.66
CA GLY A 72 -5.50 11.48 -3.91
C GLY A 72 -5.13 12.74 -3.17
N PHE A 73 -3.92 13.22 -3.41
CA PHE A 73 -3.38 14.37 -2.67
C PHE A 73 -2.46 15.21 -3.54
N ASP A 74 -2.47 16.51 -3.27
CA ASP A 74 -1.53 17.46 -3.83
C ASP A 74 -0.12 17.21 -3.27
N THR A 75 0.88 17.31 -4.13
CA THR A 75 2.30 17.18 -3.78
C THR A 75 3.15 18.00 -4.76
N LYS A 76 4.48 17.91 -4.64
CA LYS A 76 5.41 18.50 -5.60
C LYS A 76 6.16 17.42 -6.36
N CYS A 77 6.24 17.58 -7.67
CA CYS A 77 6.94 16.66 -8.56
C CYS A 77 8.05 17.38 -9.32
N LEU A 78 9.02 16.62 -9.80
CA LEU A 78 10.05 17.13 -10.69
C LEU A 78 9.44 17.44 -12.07
N ILE A 79 9.55 18.70 -12.48
CA ILE A 79 9.18 19.19 -13.81
C ILE A 79 10.43 19.25 -14.69
N ASN A 80 11.51 19.86 -14.18
CA ASN A 80 12.78 20.02 -14.89
C ASN A 80 13.94 19.65 -13.97
N TYR A 81 14.75 18.67 -14.37
CA TYR A 81 15.94 18.29 -13.61
C TYR A 81 16.99 19.43 -13.58
N PRO A 82 17.73 19.64 -12.47
CA PRO A 82 17.60 18.99 -11.15
C PRO A 82 16.74 19.75 -10.13
N PHE A 83 16.36 21.00 -10.41
CA PHE A 83 15.74 21.88 -9.40
C PHE A 83 14.31 22.29 -9.69
N GLY A 84 13.88 22.18 -10.95
CA GLY A 84 12.55 22.56 -11.37
C GLY A 84 11.51 21.60 -10.82
N HIS A 85 10.70 22.09 -9.89
CA HIS A 85 9.58 21.38 -9.31
C HIS A 85 8.32 22.22 -9.49
N GLY A 86 7.16 21.56 -9.41
CA GLY A 86 5.88 22.26 -9.38
C GLY A 86 4.79 21.38 -8.80
N ASP A 87 3.61 21.98 -8.67
CA ASP A 87 2.44 21.29 -8.15
C ASP A 87 2.05 20.12 -9.05
N CYS A 88 1.82 18.99 -8.41
CA CYS A 88 1.30 17.79 -9.04
C CYS A 88 0.32 17.10 -8.09
N TYR A 89 -0.32 16.07 -8.60
CA TYR A 89 -1.33 15.33 -7.87
C TYR A 89 -1.05 13.83 -7.99
N THR A 90 -0.95 13.15 -6.85
CA THR A 90 -0.88 11.69 -6.80
C THR A 90 -2.28 11.17 -6.52
N ARG A 91 -2.84 10.43 -7.48
CA ARG A 91 -4.17 9.86 -7.41
C ARG A 91 -4.13 8.44 -6.83
N ILE A 92 -5.11 8.09 -6.00
CA ILE A 92 -5.45 6.68 -5.75
C ILE A 92 -6.45 6.30 -6.85
N HIS A 93 -5.93 5.79 -7.96
CA HIS A 93 -6.66 5.58 -9.21
C HIS A 93 -7.70 4.47 -9.10
N ASP A 94 -7.29 3.32 -8.57
CA ASP A 94 -8.14 2.16 -8.32
C ASP A 94 -8.16 1.86 -6.83
N VAL A 95 -9.32 1.51 -6.30
CA VAL A 95 -9.47 0.89 -4.98
C VAL A 95 -10.42 -0.27 -5.11
N TRP A 96 -9.99 -1.43 -4.62
CA TRP A 96 -10.85 -2.59 -4.42
C TRP A 96 -10.66 -3.08 -3.00
N GLY A 97 -11.66 -2.87 -2.16
CA GLY A 97 -11.66 -3.33 -0.78
C GLY A 97 -12.89 -4.15 -0.46
N GLU A 98 -12.70 -5.15 0.39
CA GLU A 98 -13.74 -5.91 1.05
C GLU A 98 -13.39 -6.12 2.52
N TRP A 99 -14.35 -5.98 3.43
CA TRP A 99 -14.13 -6.25 4.86
C TRP A 99 -15.44 -6.57 5.60
N GLU A 100 -15.33 -7.39 6.64
CA GLU A 100 -16.49 -7.73 7.48
C GLU A 100 -16.86 -6.61 8.48
N THR A 101 -15.86 -6.02 9.15
CA THR A 101 -16.09 -5.05 10.24
C THR A 101 -15.30 -3.75 10.03
N ASP A 102 -15.74 -2.66 10.67
CA ASP A 102 -15.02 -1.39 10.63
C ASP A 102 -13.61 -1.48 11.24
N GLN A 103 -13.41 -2.34 12.24
CA GLN A 103 -12.07 -2.58 12.78
C GLN A 103 -11.16 -3.22 11.72
N ILE A 104 -11.66 -4.19 10.94
CA ILE A 104 -10.90 -4.78 9.84
C ILE A 104 -10.63 -3.74 8.75
N ARG A 105 -11.60 -2.90 8.41
CA ARG A 105 -11.43 -1.79 7.47
C ARG A 105 -10.28 -0.87 7.88
N LYS A 106 -10.25 -0.45 9.15
CA LYS A 106 -9.18 0.37 9.71
C LYS A 106 -7.83 -0.32 9.68
N LEU A 107 -7.76 -1.62 9.97
CA LEU A 107 -6.53 -2.40 9.86
C LEU A 107 -6.03 -2.49 8.41
N LEU A 108 -6.92 -2.68 7.44
CA LEU A 108 -6.59 -2.69 6.02
C LEU A 108 -6.05 -1.33 5.56
N ILE A 109 -6.73 -0.22 5.92
CA ILE A 109 -6.28 1.14 5.62
C ILE A 109 -4.93 1.41 6.27
N GLY A 110 -4.77 1.05 7.54
CA GLY A 110 -3.53 1.21 8.29
C GLY A 110 -2.37 0.42 7.68
N ALA A 111 -2.62 -0.79 7.21
CA ALA A 111 -1.61 -1.60 6.54
C ALA A 111 -1.19 -0.98 5.19
N ILE A 112 -2.13 -0.44 4.40
CA ILE A 112 -1.82 0.26 3.15
C ILE A 112 -1.01 1.54 3.42
N ALA A 113 -1.48 2.38 4.35
CA ALA A 113 -0.83 3.64 4.73
C ALA A 113 0.57 3.40 5.34
N GLY A 114 0.68 2.44 6.25
CA GLY A 114 1.94 2.05 6.90
C GLY A 114 2.93 1.43 5.92
N THR A 115 2.46 0.66 4.94
CA THR A 115 3.30 0.15 3.85
C THR A 115 3.90 1.32 3.06
N LEU A 116 3.06 2.25 2.58
CA LEU A 116 3.52 3.38 1.77
C LEU A 116 4.45 4.32 2.56
N GLU A 117 4.15 4.61 3.82
CA GLU A 117 5.04 5.34 4.72
C GLU A 117 6.41 4.65 4.82
N ALA A 118 6.44 3.35 5.11
CA ALA A 118 7.68 2.59 5.29
C ALA A 118 8.56 2.56 4.03
N LEU A 119 7.99 2.72 2.84
CA LEU A 119 8.74 2.86 1.58
C LEU A 119 9.54 4.18 1.48
N THR A 120 9.21 5.17 2.31
CA THR A 120 9.78 6.54 2.27
C THR A 120 10.59 6.92 3.52
N VAL A 121 10.39 6.18 4.61
CA VAL A 121 11.09 6.38 5.89
C VAL A 121 12.53 5.86 5.82
N ASN A 122 13.46 6.61 6.42
CA ASN A 122 14.88 6.27 6.57
C ASN A 122 15.62 5.92 5.26
N GLN A 123 15.12 6.41 4.13
CA GLN A 123 15.78 6.24 2.83
C GLN A 123 16.91 7.26 2.67
N SER A 124 18.08 6.79 2.22
CA SER A 124 19.21 7.66 1.85
C SER A 124 18.82 8.61 0.72
N LEU A 125 19.34 9.83 0.68
CA LEU A 125 19.20 10.70 -0.50
C LEU A 125 20.32 10.49 -1.52
N ILE A 126 21.30 9.64 -1.20
CA ILE A 126 22.49 9.35 -1.99
C ILE A 126 22.53 7.86 -2.31
N GLY A 127 22.81 7.52 -3.56
CA GLY A 127 22.94 6.14 -4.04
C GLY A 127 21.61 5.49 -4.45
N LYS A 128 21.56 4.16 -4.40
CA LYS A 128 20.36 3.37 -4.75
C LYS A 128 19.28 3.55 -3.68
N SER A 129 18.35 4.47 -3.93
CA SER A 129 17.28 4.83 -3.01
C SER A 129 15.99 5.15 -3.76
N ASN A 130 14.86 4.92 -3.08
CA ASN A 130 13.55 5.35 -3.55
C ASN A 130 13.34 6.86 -3.39
N CYS A 131 14.23 7.54 -2.66
CA CYS A 131 14.12 8.95 -2.33
C CYS A 131 15.26 9.76 -2.93
N PHE A 132 14.94 11.00 -3.28
CA PHE A 132 15.82 11.94 -3.95
C PHE A 132 15.59 13.36 -3.42
N GLN A 133 16.52 14.25 -3.70
CA GLN A 133 16.38 15.66 -3.36
C GLN A 133 15.61 16.40 -4.45
N LEU A 134 14.54 17.10 -4.07
CA LEU A 134 13.71 17.90 -4.96
C LEU A 134 13.52 19.29 -4.34
N GLY A 135 14.16 20.32 -4.91
CA GLY A 135 14.06 21.68 -4.38
C GLY A 135 14.55 21.82 -2.93
N GLY A 136 15.59 21.06 -2.55
CA GLY A 136 16.10 21.05 -1.18
C GLY A 136 15.33 20.16 -0.20
N GLN A 137 14.17 19.63 -0.59
CA GLN A 137 13.36 18.74 0.23
C GLN A 137 13.48 17.28 -0.21
N LYS A 138 13.14 16.35 0.69
CA LYS A 138 13.04 14.93 0.35
C LYS A 138 11.80 14.70 -0.52
N ALA A 139 11.97 14.03 -1.63
CA ALA A 139 10.89 13.44 -2.41
C ALA A 139 11.13 11.94 -2.56
N CYS A 140 10.07 11.16 -2.74
CA CYS A 140 10.20 9.71 -2.89
C CYS A 140 9.29 9.14 -3.98
N ASN A 141 9.68 7.96 -4.46
CA ASN A 141 8.86 7.05 -5.23
C ASN A 141 8.40 5.89 -4.35
N VAL A 142 7.25 5.33 -4.70
CA VAL A 142 6.67 4.11 -4.14
C VAL A 142 6.24 3.17 -5.26
N GLY A 143 5.77 1.98 -4.91
CA GLY A 143 5.13 1.08 -5.85
C GLY A 143 3.74 1.57 -6.26
N ASP A 144 3.37 1.37 -7.53
CA ASP A 144 2.07 1.73 -8.07
C ASP A 144 0.93 0.95 -7.45
N ILE A 145 1.17 -0.28 -7.03
CA ILE A 145 0.17 -1.15 -6.44
C ILE A 145 0.54 -1.42 -4.99
N VAL A 146 -0.45 -1.39 -4.10
CA VAL A 146 -0.35 -2.01 -2.78
C VAL A 146 -1.59 -2.85 -2.55
N ARG A 147 -1.40 -4.13 -2.24
CA ARG A 147 -2.48 -5.07 -1.93
C ARG A 147 -2.26 -5.64 -0.56
N VAL A 148 -3.25 -5.50 0.30
CA VAL A 148 -3.27 -6.12 1.62
C VAL A 148 -4.39 -7.15 1.64
N ASN A 149 -4.06 -8.38 2.02
CA ASN A 149 -5.02 -9.45 2.29
C ASN A 149 -4.87 -9.91 3.75
N LEU A 150 -5.99 -10.06 4.43
CA LEU A 150 -6.13 -10.58 5.79
C LEU A 150 -7.00 -11.85 5.76
N PRO A 151 -6.94 -12.71 6.81
CA PRO A 151 -7.72 -13.92 6.88
C PRO A 151 -9.21 -13.67 6.64
N PRO A 152 -9.93 -14.59 5.98
CA PRO A 152 -11.38 -14.55 6.01
C PRO A 152 -11.86 -14.72 7.45
N SER A 153 -12.97 -14.09 7.76
CA SER A 153 -13.63 -14.21 9.05
C SER A 153 -14.80 -15.22 8.99
N GLY A 154 -15.50 -15.42 10.11
CA GLY A 154 -16.44 -16.54 10.30
C GLY A 154 -17.53 -16.71 9.23
N ASN A 155 -17.87 -15.64 8.51
CA ASN A 155 -18.87 -15.65 7.43
C ASN A 155 -18.28 -15.88 6.02
N ASN A 156 -17.00 -16.25 5.92
CA ASN A 156 -16.28 -16.42 4.65
C ASN A 156 -16.21 -15.14 3.80
N ILE A 157 -16.33 -13.97 4.45
CA ILE A 157 -16.14 -12.66 3.82
C ILE A 157 -14.64 -12.44 3.62
N PHE A 158 -14.25 -11.99 2.43
CA PHE A 158 -12.87 -11.67 2.15
C PHE A 158 -12.49 -10.37 2.86
N ASN A 159 -11.27 -10.30 3.41
CA ASN A 159 -10.76 -9.11 4.07
C ASN A 159 -9.55 -8.62 3.28
N HIS A 160 -9.76 -7.68 2.37
CA HIS A 160 -8.69 -7.15 1.53
C HIS A 160 -8.86 -5.67 1.23
N MET A 161 -7.76 -5.01 0.91
CA MET A 161 -7.76 -3.68 0.32
C MET A 161 -6.60 -3.57 -0.66
N HIS A 162 -6.94 -3.30 -1.92
CA HIS A 162 -6.02 -3.16 -3.02
C HIS A 162 -6.15 -1.75 -3.56
N ILE A 163 -5.02 -1.07 -3.70
CA ILE A 163 -4.98 0.26 -4.31
C ILE A 163 -4.02 0.28 -5.49
N ARG A 164 -4.31 1.18 -6.45
CA ARG A 164 -3.35 1.61 -7.46
C ARG A 164 -3.13 3.12 -7.34
N LEU A 165 -1.88 3.54 -7.22
CA LEU A 165 -1.45 4.92 -7.33
C LEU A 165 -1.19 5.28 -8.80
N GLU A 166 -1.54 6.50 -9.17
CA GLU A 166 -1.19 7.11 -10.46
C GLU A 166 -0.69 8.53 -10.22
N ASN A 167 0.51 8.82 -10.68
CA ASN A 167 1.02 10.17 -10.85
C ASN A 167 1.54 10.31 -12.29
N ARG A 168 1.04 11.31 -13.01
CA ARG A 168 1.38 11.55 -14.43
C ARG A 168 2.68 12.33 -14.61
N TYR A 169 3.28 12.81 -13.54
CA TYR A 169 4.51 13.58 -13.56
C TYR A 169 5.73 12.68 -13.37
N SER A 170 6.92 13.22 -13.70
CA SER A 170 8.11 12.43 -14.02
C SER A 170 8.50 11.42 -12.94
N SER A 171 8.89 10.24 -13.42
CA SER A 171 9.37 9.13 -12.63
C SER A 171 10.89 9.26 -12.42
N PHE A 172 11.30 10.27 -11.68
CA PHE A 172 12.71 10.54 -11.39
C PHE A 172 13.23 9.62 -10.28
N SER A 173 14.46 9.13 -10.39
CA SER A 173 15.00 8.02 -9.59
C SER A 173 14.31 6.69 -9.88
N ASP A 174 14.90 5.60 -9.41
CA ASP A 174 14.33 4.25 -9.49
C ASP A 174 13.44 3.95 -8.27
N PHE A 175 12.70 2.84 -8.34
CA PHE A 175 12.04 2.22 -7.19
C PHE A 175 12.55 0.79 -6.97
N TYR A 176 13.07 0.53 -5.77
CA TYR A 176 13.68 -0.73 -5.33
C TYR A 176 12.81 -1.41 -4.28
N CYS A 177 11.76 -2.10 -4.71
CA CYS A 177 10.79 -2.76 -3.82
C CYS A 177 11.43 -3.76 -2.83
N CYS A 178 12.38 -4.58 -3.26
CA CYS A 178 12.93 -5.64 -2.40
C CYS A 178 13.70 -5.12 -1.19
N ARG A 179 14.37 -3.96 -1.34
CA ARG A 179 15.14 -3.34 -0.25
C ARG A 179 14.26 -2.78 0.85
N THR A 180 12.99 -2.49 0.54
CA THR A 180 12.05 -1.91 1.49
C THR A 180 11.19 -2.92 2.23
N ARG A 181 11.37 -4.23 1.96
CA ARG A 181 10.64 -5.31 2.64
C ARG A 181 10.75 -5.21 4.16
N LYS A 182 11.96 -5.12 4.71
CA LYS A 182 12.18 -5.10 6.17
C LYS A 182 11.51 -3.88 6.85
N PRO A 183 11.64 -2.65 6.33
CA PRO A 183 10.85 -1.51 6.80
C PRO A 183 9.33 -1.75 6.78
N VAL A 184 8.80 -2.34 5.71
CA VAL A 184 7.37 -2.65 5.60
C VAL A 184 6.96 -3.70 6.64
N ASP A 185 7.70 -4.80 6.77
CA ASP A 185 7.43 -5.83 7.78
C ASP A 185 7.38 -5.22 9.21
N LEU A 186 8.30 -4.31 9.54
CA LEU A 186 8.31 -3.60 10.82
C LEU A 186 7.12 -2.65 11.01
N ALA A 187 6.63 -2.02 9.94
CA ALA A 187 5.45 -1.17 10.01
C ALA A 187 4.19 -2.02 10.25
N ILE A 188 4.10 -3.18 9.60
CA ILE A 188 2.99 -4.11 9.75
C ILE A 188 3.01 -4.82 11.11
N ASP A 189 4.20 -5.11 11.66
CA ASP A 189 4.35 -5.67 13.02
C ASP A 189 3.69 -4.81 14.10
N LYS A 190 3.63 -3.48 13.91
CA LYS A 190 2.95 -2.56 14.84
C LYS A 190 1.42 -2.75 14.88
N LEU A 191 0.84 -3.34 13.82
CA LEU A 191 -0.59 -3.66 13.75
C LEU A 191 -0.88 -5.08 14.27
N GLY A 192 0.16 -5.85 14.62
CA GLY A 192 0.04 -7.27 14.93
C GLY A 192 -0.88 -7.59 16.10
N ASP A 193 -0.79 -6.81 17.19
CA ASP A 193 -1.63 -7.01 18.39
C ASP A 193 -3.12 -6.82 18.08
N GLU A 194 -3.46 -5.76 17.34
CA GLU A 194 -4.83 -5.50 16.91
C GLU A 194 -5.33 -6.56 15.92
N MET A 195 -4.49 -6.97 14.96
CA MET A 195 -4.85 -8.03 14.00
C MET A 195 -5.10 -9.37 14.70
N THR A 196 -4.29 -9.75 15.68
CA THR A 196 -4.51 -11.01 16.43
C THR A 196 -5.77 -10.99 17.28
N THR A 197 -6.20 -9.82 17.74
CA THR A 197 -7.45 -9.64 18.48
C THR A 197 -8.67 -9.80 17.56
N VAL A 198 -8.58 -9.31 16.33
CA VAL A 198 -9.67 -9.33 15.34
C VAL A 198 -9.80 -10.68 14.64
N PHE A 199 -8.72 -11.46 14.52
CA PHE A 199 -8.72 -12.79 13.92
C PHE A 199 -8.37 -13.87 14.95
N PRO A 200 -9.31 -14.27 15.83
CA PRO A 200 -9.03 -15.23 16.89
C PRO A 200 -8.55 -16.58 16.39
N SER A 201 -8.88 -17.01 15.17
CA SER A 201 -8.33 -18.27 14.60
C SER A 201 -6.79 -18.26 14.49
N TRP A 202 -6.16 -17.09 14.55
CA TRP A 202 -4.71 -16.89 14.49
C TRP A 202 -4.04 -16.62 15.84
N TRP A 203 -4.79 -16.51 16.95
CA TRP A 203 -4.23 -16.21 18.28
C TRP A 203 -3.12 -17.17 18.72
N ASN A 204 -3.33 -18.47 18.47
CA ASN A 204 -2.38 -19.54 18.82
C ASN A 204 -1.18 -19.64 17.85
N ARG A 205 -1.22 -18.94 16.71
CA ARG A 205 -0.19 -18.99 15.68
C ARG A 205 0.83 -17.86 15.78
N LYS A 206 0.61 -16.90 16.69
CA LYS A 206 1.29 -15.59 16.75
C LYS A 206 1.06 -14.78 15.47
N PHE A 207 1.19 -13.46 15.57
CA PHE A 207 1.12 -12.61 14.39
C PHE A 207 2.21 -12.99 13.38
N THR A 208 1.82 -13.13 12.11
CA THR A 208 2.76 -13.36 11.01
C THR A 208 2.37 -12.49 9.82
N ARG A 209 3.37 -12.07 9.05
CA ARG A 209 3.22 -11.21 7.88
C ARG A 209 4.15 -11.67 6.78
N ASP A 210 3.70 -11.49 5.56
CA ASP A 210 4.46 -11.79 4.35
C ASP A 210 4.37 -10.60 3.40
N THR A 211 5.50 -9.94 3.18
CA THR A 211 5.64 -8.81 2.24
C THR A 211 6.36 -9.28 0.98
N ARG A 212 5.72 -9.08 -0.17
CA ARG A 212 6.24 -9.47 -1.48
C ARG A 212 6.20 -8.30 -2.47
N CYS A 213 7.07 -8.38 -3.46
CA CYS A 213 7.10 -7.47 -4.59
C CYS A 213 6.56 -8.18 -5.83
N ILE A 214 5.79 -7.47 -6.65
CA ILE A 214 5.26 -8.00 -7.92
C ILE A 214 6.32 -7.73 -8.99
N ILE A 215 7.28 -8.64 -9.13
CA ILE A 215 8.40 -8.55 -10.09
C ILE A 215 8.20 -9.61 -11.19
N ASP A 216 7.99 -9.16 -12.43
CA ASP A 216 7.84 -10.02 -13.62
C ASP A 216 6.88 -11.21 -13.37
N GLY A 217 5.72 -10.91 -12.80
CA GLY A 217 4.81 -11.88 -12.21
C GLY A 217 4.87 -11.87 -10.68
N TRP A 218 4.91 -13.06 -10.06
CA TRP A 218 4.70 -13.27 -8.62
C TRP A 218 5.96 -13.66 -7.84
N LYS A 219 7.13 -13.28 -8.35
CA LYS A 219 8.39 -13.65 -7.71
C LYS A 219 8.51 -12.92 -6.38
N SER A 220 8.64 -13.66 -5.29
CA SER A 220 9.11 -13.08 -4.04
C SER A 220 10.48 -12.45 -4.28
N CYS A 221 10.81 -11.41 -3.52
CA CYS A 221 12.20 -11.03 -3.34
C CYS A 221 12.90 -12.21 -2.67
N GLU A 222 13.45 -13.12 -3.48
CA GLU A 222 14.62 -13.85 -3.03
C GLU A 222 15.66 -12.77 -2.69
N GLU A 223 16.47 -13.01 -1.67
CA GLU A 223 17.63 -12.18 -1.40
C GLU A 223 18.54 -12.28 -2.63
N ILE A 224 18.23 -11.49 -3.66
CA ILE A 224 19.16 -11.22 -4.73
C ILE A 224 20.29 -10.54 -3.96
N ASN A 225 21.41 -11.26 -3.87
CA ASN A 225 22.69 -10.70 -3.48
C ASN A 225 22.97 -9.57 -4.48
N GLU A 226 22.39 -8.41 -4.25
CA GLU A 226 22.65 -7.19 -4.98
C GLU A 226 24.02 -6.69 -4.53
N THR A 227 25.07 -7.38 -5.01
CA THR A 227 26.44 -6.86 -5.08
C THR A 227 26.47 -5.54 -5.83
#